data_AF-A0A9E6TAR2-F1
#
_entry.id   AF-A0A9E6TAR2-F1
#
_cell.length_a   1.000
_cell.length_b   1.000
_cell.length_c   1.000
_cell.angle_alpha   90.00
_cell.angle_beta   90.00
_cell.angle_gamma   90.00
#
_symmetry.space_group_name_H-M   'P 1'
#
loop_
_entity.id
_entity.type
_entity.pdbx_description
1 polymer ?
#
loop_
_entity_poly.entity_id
_entity_poly.type
_entity_poly.pdbx_seq_one_letter_code
_entity_poly.pdbx_strand_id
1 'polypeptide(L)'
;MNTTFSCVGCGKCCTDHHVPLTLTEARMWAADGGQVIVLVEAFLGNGLGLPAQQREHAERRSALVRSGAADAHVAITFAAYNVGPCRNLDEDKLCRIYERRPLVCRIYPAEINPHIPLNPAAKDCPPESWEQGPVLIAGGELVDQELVELIQRSRQADRDDIGIKDAICAMLGIRTTALKGDGFTAYLPNMSAFASVIDQVTAQPLTTTPSEWVFHVSGDDVAGQVLAAGAQVVTEPAQTYAFISLRAA
;
A
#
# COMPACT_ATOMS: atom_id res chain seq x y z
N MET A 1 -19.01 -11.50 -19.68
CA MET A 1 -19.97 -11.25 -18.58
C MET A 1 -19.89 -9.78 -18.23
N ASN A 2 -21.03 -9.11 -18.03
CA ASN A 2 -21.03 -7.71 -17.60
C ASN A 2 -21.16 -7.65 -16.08
N THR A 3 -20.52 -6.67 -15.46
CA THR A 3 -20.59 -6.41 -14.02
C THR A 3 -21.13 -5.01 -13.82
N THR A 4 -22.21 -4.86 -13.05
CA THR A 4 -22.74 -3.59 -12.57
C THR A 4 -22.26 -3.30 -11.16
N PHE A 5 -22.18 -2.02 -10.79
CA PHE A 5 -21.87 -1.66 -9.41
C PHE A 5 -22.46 -0.30 -9.00
N SER A 6 -22.97 -0.22 -7.78
CA SER A 6 -23.25 1.02 -7.08
C SER A 6 -23.01 0.86 -5.57
N CYS A 7 -22.31 1.80 -4.95
CA CYS A 7 -22.15 1.81 -3.51
C CYS A 7 -23.50 2.11 -2.82
N VAL A 8 -23.93 1.22 -1.92
CA VAL A 8 -25.20 1.34 -1.18
C VAL A 8 -25.07 1.98 0.21
N GLY A 9 -23.91 2.57 0.53
CA GLY A 9 -23.67 3.16 1.86
C GLY A 9 -23.64 2.13 2.99
N CYS A 10 -23.17 0.91 2.73
CA CYS A 10 -23.16 -0.14 3.77
C CYS A 10 -22.11 0.08 4.88
N GLY A 11 -21.10 0.91 4.62
CA GLY A 11 -20.00 1.24 5.54
C GLY A 11 -18.90 0.19 5.68
N LYS A 12 -19.04 -1.01 5.09
CA LYS A 12 -18.10 -2.13 5.30
C LYS A 12 -16.67 -1.84 4.83
N CYS A 13 -16.50 -1.42 3.57
CA CYS A 13 -15.17 -1.05 3.04
C CYS A 13 -14.61 0.26 3.62
N CYS A 14 -15.39 0.97 4.43
CA CYS A 14 -15.00 2.21 5.11
C CYS A 14 -14.72 2.00 6.61
N THR A 15 -14.77 0.77 7.11
CA THR A 15 -14.62 0.42 8.53
C THR A 15 -13.54 -0.63 8.68
N ASP A 16 -12.62 -0.46 9.64
CA ASP A 16 -11.50 -1.39 9.92
C ASP A 16 -10.59 -1.66 8.71
N HIS A 17 -10.56 -0.72 7.75
CA HIS A 17 -9.76 -0.83 6.53
C HIS A 17 -8.64 0.20 6.50
N HIS A 18 -7.44 -0.29 6.24
CA HIS A 18 -6.33 0.55 5.83
C HIS A 18 -6.57 1.06 4.41
N VAL A 19 -6.56 2.38 4.23
CA VAL A 19 -6.79 3.02 2.92
C VAL A 19 -5.45 3.51 2.39
N PRO A 20 -4.84 2.87 1.37
CA PRO A 20 -3.62 3.36 0.76
C PRO A 20 -3.75 4.81 0.31
N LEU A 21 -2.72 5.59 0.62
CA LEU A 21 -2.63 7.02 0.35
C LEU A 21 -1.43 7.29 -0.58
N THR A 22 -1.65 8.16 -1.55
CA THR A 22 -0.55 8.89 -2.20
C THR A 22 0.20 9.74 -1.16
N LEU A 23 1.39 10.21 -1.49
CA LEU A 23 2.17 11.08 -0.61
C LEU A 23 1.39 12.34 -0.23
N THR A 24 0.78 13.01 -1.23
CA THR A 24 -0.05 14.20 -1.00
C THR A 24 -1.24 13.89 -0.11
N GLU A 25 -1.92 12.77 -0.32
CA GLU A 25 -3.04 12.35 0.53
C GLU A 25 -2.60 12.01 1.95
N ALA A 26 -1.47 11.34 2.13
CA ALA A 26 -0.90 11.06 3.46
C ALA A 26 -0.60 12.35 4.22
N ARG A 27 -0.07 13.37 3.54
CA ARG A 27 0.20 14.69 4.12
C ARG A 27 -1.07 15.43 4.53
N MET A 28 -2.10 15.40 3.68
CA MET A 28 -3.41 15.96 4.00
C MET A 28 -4.07 15.21 5.14
N TRP A 29 -4.02 13.89 5.13
CA TRP A 29 -4.61 13.04 6.17
C TRP A 29 -4.00 13.33 7.54
N ALA A 30 -2.68 13.50 7.59
CA ALA A 30 -1.98 13.91 8.81
C ALA A 30 -2.40 15.32 9.27
N ALA A 31 -2.52 16.30 8.35
CA ALA A 31 -3.00 17.65 8.69
C ALA A 31 -4.42 17.67 9.22
N ASP A 32 -5.28 16.79 8.71
CA ASP A 32 -6.66 16.67 9.15
C ASP A 32 -6.78 15.95 10.51
N GLY A 33 -5.66 15.54 11.13
CA GLY A 33 -5.63 14.84 12.42
C GLY A 33 -5.85 13.32 12.31
N GLY A 34 -5.71 12.76 11.11
CA GLY A 34 -5.76 11.32 10.89
C GLY A 34 -4.44 10.63 11.24
N GLN A 35 -4.52 9.34 11.58
CA GLN A 35 -3.34 8.49 11.76
C GLN A 35 -2.97 7.80 10.44
N VAL A 36 -1.67 7.62 10.21
CA VAL A 36 -1.11 6.90 9.07
C VAL A 36 -0.32 5.71 9.58
N ILE A 37 -0.55 4.54 9.01
CA ILE A 37 0.28 3.34 9.18
C ILE A 37 1.21 3.21 7.97
N VAL A 38 2.46 2.82 8.21
CA VAL A 38 3.43 2.52 7.16
C VAL A 38 3.59 1.01 7.08
N LEU A 39 3.17 0.44 5.96
CA LEU A 39 3.31 -0.98 5.65
C LEU A 39 4.45 -1.17 4.67
N VAL A 40 5.40 -2.05 5.01
CA VAL A 40 6.59 -2.29 4.18
C VAL A 40 6.79 -3.78 3.91
N GLU A 41 6.95 -4.11 2.63
CA GLU A 41 7.32 -5.42 2.10
C GLU A 41 8.36 -5.23 0.98
N ALA A 42 9.16 -6.25 0.69
CA ALA A 42 10.17 -6.20 -0.35
C ALA A 42 10.40 -7.57 -1.00
N PHE A 43 10.91 -7.55 -2.22
CA PHE A 43 11.39 -8.76 -2.91
C PHE A 43 12.83 -8.55 -3.36
N LEU A 44 13.59 -9.64 -3.52
CA LEU A 44 14.99 -9.57 -3.92
C LEU A 44 15.12 -9.48 -5.45
N GLY A 45 16.20 -8.87 -5.93
CA GLY A 45 16.46 -8.70 -7.38
C GLY A 45 16.56 -10.02 -8.16
N ASN A 46 16.84 -11.12 -7.47
CA ASN A 46 16.83 -12.48 -8.03
C ASN A 46 15.40 -13.07 -8.20
N GLY A 47 14.36 -12.36 -7.77
CA GLY A 47 12.95 -12.76 -7.84
C GLY A 47 12.39 -13.43 -6.58
N LEU A 48 13.20 -13.63 -5.53
CA LEU A 48 12.68 -14.18 -4.26
C LEU A 48 11.62 -13.24 -3.67
N GLY A 49 10.44 -13.79 -3.37
CA GLY A 49 9.29 -13.04 -2.84
C GLY A 49 8.35 -12.49 -3.91
N LEU A 50 8.56 -12.77 -5.21
CA LEU A 50 7.65 -12.26 -6.24
C LEU A 50 7.43 -13.24 -7.43
N PRO A 51 6.17 -13.55 -7.79
CA PRO A 51 5.88 -14.28 -9.03
C PRO A 51 6.33 -13.51 -10.28
N ALA A 52 6.94 -14.19 -11.24
CA ALA A 52 7.52 -13.57 -12.44
C ALA A 52 6.56 -12.68 -13.22
N GLN A 53 5.27 -13.06 -13.31
CA GLN A 53 4.25 -12.29 -14.04
C GLN A 53 3.96 -10.92 -13.39
N GLN A 54 4.22 -10.75 -12.09
CA GLN A 54 3.96 -9.50 -11.36
C GLN A 54 5.18 -8.58 -11.30
N ARG A 55 6.33 -9.02 -11.84
CA ARG A 55 7.63 -8.35 -11.71
C ARG A 55 7.61 -6.91 -12.21
N GLU A 56 7.22 -6.70 -13.46
CA GLU A 56 7.20 -5.36 -14.06
C GLU A 56 6.33 -4.37 -13.27
N HIS A 57 5.13 -4.81 -12.85
CA HIS A 57 4.22 -3.98 -12.08
C HIS A 57 4.78 -3.64 -10.70
N ALA A 58 5.36 -4.62 -10.00
CA ALA A 58 5.91 -4.43 -8.66
C ALA A 58 7.18 -3.58 -8.67
N GLU A 59 8.13 -3.84 -9.57
CA GLU A 59 9.39 -3.09 -9.65
C GLU A 59 9.16 -1.59 -9.89
N ARG A 60 8.18 -1.24 -10.75
CA ARG A 60 7.86 0.16 -11.04
C ARG A 60 7.41 0.95 -9.81
N ARG A 61 6.78 0.31 -8.84
CA ARG A 61 6.25 0.93 -7.62
C ARG A 61 7.10 0.67 -6.38
N SER A 62 8.34 0.22 -6.57
CA SER A 62 9.27 -0.12 -5.51
C SER A 62 10.56 0.67 -5.63
N ALA A 63 11.15 1.06 -4.50
CA ALA A 63 12.47 1.66 -4.45
C ALA A 63 13.52 0.56 -4.60
N LEU A 64 14.52 0.77 -5.45
CA LEU A 64 15.71 -0.08 -5.51
C LEU A 64 16.62 0.24 -4.33
N VAL A 65 16.91 -0.75 -3.50
CA VAL A 65 17.66 -0.62 -2.25
C VAL A 65 18.68 -1.74 -2.09
N ARG A 66 19.52 -1.62 -1.07
CA ARG A 66 20.51 -2.62 -0.68
C ARG A 66 20.07 -3.37 0.57
N SER A 67 20.39 -4.66 0.62
CA SER A 67 20.37 -5.46 1.84
C SER A 67 21.60 -6.35 1.85
N GLY A 68 22.58 -6.05 2.71
CA GLY A 68 23.88 -6.72 2.69
C GLY A 68 24.52 -6.71 1.29
N ALA A 69 24.73 -7.90 0.72
CA ALA A 69 25.29 -8.10 -0.61
C ALA A 69 24.24 -8.12 -1.74
N ALA A 70 22.94 -8.17 -1.41
CA ALA A 70 21.85 -8.24 -2.38
C ALA A 70 21.22 -6.88 -2.72
N ASP A 71 20.70 -6.77 -3.95
CA ASP A 71 19.72 -5.74 -4.32
C ASP A 71 18.31 -6.22 -3.97
N ALA A 72 17.48 -5.29 -3.51
CA ALA A 72 16.08 -5.53 -3.21
C ALA A 72 15.19 -4.39 -3.73
N HIS A 73 13.92 -4.70 -3.91
CA HIS A 73 12.89 -3.74 -4.30
C HIS A 73 11.88 -3.62 -3.15
N VAL A 74 11.87 -2.47 -2.48
CA VAL A 74 11.00 -2.20 -1.32
C VAL A 74 9.75 -1.47 -1.77
N ALA A 75 8.57 -2.02 -1.47
CA ALA A 75 7.28 -1.37 -1.61
C ALA A 75 6.87 -0.75 -0.27
N ILE A 76 6.56 0.55 -0.28
CA ILE A 76 6.19 1.32 0.92
C ILE A 76 4.76 1.84 0.73
N THR A 77 3.86 1.39 1.58
CA THR A 77 2.47 1.85 1.58
C THR A 77 2.22 2.71 2.81
N PHE A 78 1.94 3.99 2.57
CA PHE A 78 1.29 4.84 3.57
C PHE A 78 -0.20 4.60 3.47
N ALA A 79 -0.84 4.23 4.55
CA ALA A 79 -2.28 4.01 4.57
C ALA A 79 -2.92 4.75 5.74
N ALA A 80 -4.14 5.25 5.55
CA ALA A 80 -4.95 5.72 6.66
C ALA A 80 -5.16 4.56 7.64
N TYR A 81 -4.80 4.77 8.90
CA TYR A 81 -5.01 3.80 9.96
C TYR A 81 -6.40 4.02 10.57
N ASN A 82 -7.37 3.17 10.19
CA ASN A 82 -8.73 3.25 10.70
C ASN A 82 -9.02 2.01 11.55
N VAL A 83 -9.08 2.19 12.87
CA VAL A 83 -9.66 1.21 13.79
C VAL A 83 -11.09 1.67 14.05
N GLY A 84 -12.07 0.89 13.60
CA GLY A 84 -13.46 1.28 13.50
C GLY A 84 -13.77 2.07 12.22
N PRO A 85 -14.87 2.86 12.20
CA PRO A 85 -15.28 3.59 11.02
C PRO A 85 -14.23 4.66 10.66
N CYS A 86 -13.98 4.81 9.36
CA CYS A 86 -13.16 5.89 8.83
C CYS A 86 -13.64 7.23 9.42
N ARG A 87 -12.71 8.08 9.85
CA ARG A 87 -13.02 9.39 10.46
C ARG A 87 -13.92 10.29 9.62
N ASN A 88 -13.95 10.06 8.31
CA ASN A 88 -14.76 10.84 7.38
C ASN A 88 -16.11 10.18 7.09
N LEU A 89 -16.39 8.98 7.59
CA LEU A 89 -17.69 8.34 7.52
C LEU A 89 -18.62 8.96 8.57
N ASP A 90 -19.79 9.41 8.15
CA ASP A 90 -20.83 9.93 9.05
C ASP A 90 -21.74 8.82 9.58
N GLU A 91 -22.73 9.22 10.39
CA GLU A 91 -23.69 8.33 11.03
C GLU A 91 -24.61 7.62 10.00
N ASP A 92 -24.85 8.26 8.85
CA ASP A 92 -25.59 7.71 7.72
C ASP A 92 -24.72 6.82 6.81
N LYS A 93 -23.46 6.58 7.20
CA LYS A 93 -22.46 5.78 6.47
C LYS A 93 -22.12 6.36 5.09
N LEU A 94 -22.26 7.67 4.95
CA LEU A 94 -21.80 8.45 3.81
C LEU A 94 -20.46 9.09 4.16
N CYS A 95 -19.58 9.22 3.17
CA CYS A 95 -18.28 9.84 3.43
C CYS A 95 -18.35 11.35 3.18
N ARG A 96 -17.96 12.14 4.19
CA ARG A 96 -18.08 13.60 4.23
C ARG A 96 -17.09 14.35 3.32
N ILE A 97 -16.19 13.63 2.65
CA ILE A 97 -15.12 14.23 1.82
C ILE A 97 -15.13 13.73 0.37
N TYR A 98 -16.29 13.52 -0.25
CA TYR A 98 -16.41 12.97 -1.63
C TYR A 98 -15.39 13.56 -2.63
N GLU A 99 -15.25 14.88 -2.67
CA GLU A 99 -14.33 15.57 -3.59
C GLU A 99 -12.84 15.36 -3.27
N ARG A 100 -12.53 15.06 -2.01
CA ARG A 100 -11.17 14.89 -1.46
C ARG A 100 -10.86 13.44 -1.07
N ARG A 101 -11.71 12.48 -1.43
CA ARG A 101 -11.48 11.04 -1.14
C ARG A 101 -10.10 10.61 -1.63
N PRO A 102 -9.40 9.73 -0.91
CA PRO A 102 -8.21 9.08 -1.45
C PRO A 102 -8.51 8.41 -2.79
N LEU A 103 -7.55 8.42 -3.72
CA LEU A 103 -7.72 7.83 -5.05
C LEU A 103 -8.23 6.39 -4.98
N VAL A 104 -7.68 5.57 -4.07
CA VAL A 104 -8.12 4.18 -3.88
C VAL A 104 -9.61 4.07 -3.50
N CYS A 105 -10.14 5.04 -2.74
CA CYS A 105 -11.57 5.08 -2.41
C CYS A 105 -12.44 5.55 -3.59
N ARG A 106 -11.89 6.31 -4.55
CA ARG A 106 -12.60 6.74 -5.75
C ARG A 106 -12.67 5.65 -6.81
N ILE A 107 -11.63 4.81 -6.89
CA ILE A 107 -11.59 3.71 -7.86
C ILE A 107 -12.32 2.46 -7.37
N TYR A 108 -12.63 2.36 -6.08
CA TYR A 108 -13.31 1.20 -5.51
C TYR A 108 -14.69 0.99 -6.17
N PRO A 109 -15.00 -0.24 -6.65
CA PRO A 109 -14.38 -1.50 -6.28
C PRO A 109 -13.33 -2.01 -7.29
N ALA A 110 -13.02 -1.26 -8.35
CA ALA A 110 -12.11 -1.68 -9.40
C ALA A 110 -10.71 -1.98 -8.88
N GLU A 111 -9.99 -2.87 -9.58
CA GLU A 111 -8.65 -3.29 -9.20
C GLU A 111 -7.59 -2.33 -9.71
N ILE A 112 -6.69 -1.92 -8.80
CA ILE A 112 -5.53 -1.13 -9.16
C ILE A 112 -4.44 -1.98 -9.83
N ASN A 113 -4.30 -3.26 -9.50
CA ASN A 113 -3.28 -4.11 -10.11
C ASN A 113 -3.81 -4.64 -11.46
N PRO A 114 -3.14 -4.35 -12.60
CA PRO A 114 -3.62 -4.77 -13.93
C PRO A 114 -3.65 -6.28 -14.13
N HIS A 115 -2.97 -7.06 -13.28
CA HIS A 115 -2.94 -8.52 -13.35
C HIS A 115 -3.98 -9.20 -12.46
N ILE A 116 -4.75 -8.45 -11.68
CA ILE A 116 -5.79 -8.97 -10.80
C ILE A 116 -7.15 -8.60 -11.39
N PRO A 117 -7.97 -9.57 -11.84
CA PRO A 117 -9.32 -9.29 -12.28
C PRO A 117 -10.20 -8.93 -11.09
N LEU A 118 -11.17 -8.03 -11.30
CA LEU A 118 -12.19 -7.73 -10.30
C LEU A 118 -12.99 -9.00 -9.99
N ASN A 119 -12.95 -9.42 -8.73
CA ASN A 119 -13.81 -10.49 -8.20
C ASN A 119 -14.78 -9.90 -7.16
N PRO A 120 -16.08 -9.77 -7.50
CA PRO A 120 -17.10 -9.29 -6.55
C PRO A 120 -17.13 -10.04 -5.21
N ALA A 121 -16.88 -11.35 -5.23
CA ALA A 121 -16.89 -12.18 -4.01
C ALA A 121 -15.71 -11.90 -3.07
N ALA A 122 -14.66 -11.23 -3.56
CA ALA A 122 -13.50 -10.82 -2.77
C ALA A 122 -13.62 -9.38 -2.24
N LYS A 123 -14.79 -8.74 -2.39
CA LYS A 123 -15.06 -7.37 -1.93
C LYS A 123 -16.06 -7.40 -0.78
N ASP A 124 -15.94 -6.43 0.13
CA ASP A 124 -16.82 -6.35 1.31
C ASP A 124 -18.24 -5.86 1.00
N CYS A 125 -18.47 -5.34 -0.21
CA CYS A 125 -19.76 -4.86 -0.65
C CYS A 125 -20.82 -5.97 -0.66
N PRO A 126 -22.03 -5.72 -0.13
CA PRO A 126 -23.09 -6.71 -0.12
C PRO A 126 -23.67 -6.92 -1.53
N PRO A 127 -24.42 -8.01 -1.77
CA PRO A 127 -24.94 -8.38 -3.10
C PRO A 127 -25.69 -7.25 -3.81
N GLU A 128 -26.47 -6.45 -3.07
CA GLU A 128 -27.27 -5.36 -3.64
C GLU A 128 -26.39 -4.30 -4.32
N SER A 129 -25.12 -4.17 -3.92
CA SER A 129 -24.18 -3.25 -4.59
C SER A 129 -23.82 -3.70 -6.01
N TRP A 130 -23.98 -4.99 -6.32
CA TRP A 130 -23.59 -5.59 -7.61
C TRP A 130 -24.77 -5.78 -8.56
N GLU A 131 -26.00 -5.68 -8.06
CA GLU A 131 -27.24 -5.88 -8.82
C GLU A 131 -27.80 -4.59 -9.43
N GLN A 132 -27.22 -3.44 -9.07
CA GLN A 132 -27.70 -2.13 -9.49
C GLN A 132 -26.55 -1.20 -9.89
N GLY A 133 -26.92 -0.05 -10.46
CA GLY A 133 -25.97 0.97 -10.89
C GLY A 133 -25.55 0.85 -12.36
N PRO A 134 -24.64 1.73 -12.80
CA PRO A 134 -24.08 1.64 -14.14
C PRO A 134 -23.31 0.33 -14.33
N VAL A 135 -23.18 -0.08 -15.59
CA VAL A 135 -22.23 -1.13 -15.97
C VAL A 135 -20.83 -0.61 -15.62
N LEU A 136 -20.09 -1.39 -14.82
CA LEU A 136 -18.71 -1.12 -14.46
C LEU A 136 -17.75 -1.81 -15.43
N ILE A 137 -18.03 -3.07 -15.75
CA ILE A 137 -17.24 -3.91 -16.67
C ILE A 137 -18.15 -4.46 -17.76
N ALA A 138 -17.76 -4.30 -19.02
CA ALA A 138 -18.38 -4.95 -20.17
C ALA A 138 -17.32 -5.70 -20.97
N GLY A 139 -17.57 -6.96 -21.29
CA GLY A 139 -16.60 -7.77 -22.06
C GLY A 139 -15.25 -8.00 -21.37
N GLY A 140 -15.14 -7.77 -20.05
CA GLY A 140 -13.89 -7.88 -19.30
C GLY A 140 -13.11 -6.56 -19.16
N GLU A 141 -13.59 -5.47 -19.75
CA GLU A 141 -12.96 -4.15 -19.69
C GLU A 141 -13.80 -3.15 -18.89
N LEU A 142 -13.13 -2.22 -18.21
CA LEU A 142 -13.80 -1.08 -17.56
C LEU A 142 -14.40 -0.17 -18.63
N VAL A 143 -15.68 0.18 -18.47
CA VAL A 143 -16.39 1.01 -19.46
C VAL A 143 -16.28 2.51 -19.18
N ASP A 144 -16.07 2.87 -17.91
CA ASP A 144 -15.95 4.26 -17.47
C ASP A 144 -14.52 4.77 -17.65
N GLN A 145 -14.35 5.73 -18.56
CA GLN A 145 -13.04 6.32 -18.86
C GLN A 145 -12.51 7.18 -17.72
N GLU A 146 -13.38 7.87 -16.97
CA GLU A 146 -12.94 8.66 -15.81
C GLU A 146 -12.35 7.75 -14.73
N LEU A 147 -12.97 6.59 -14.51
CA LEU A 147 -12.44 5.57 -13.61
C LEU A 147 -11.10 5.01 -14.09
N VAL A 148 -10.95 4.75 -15.39
CA VAL A 148 -9.67 4.32 -15.98
C VAL A 148 -8.57 5.37 -15.73
N GLU A 149 -8.87 6.65 -15.95
CA GLU A 149 -7.94 7.75 -15.67
C GLU A 149 -7.55 7.82 -14.19
N LEU A 150 -8.50 7.65 -13.27
CA LEU A 150 -8.22 7.61 -11.83
C LEU A 150 -7.31 6.44 -11.45
N ILE A 151 -7.50 5.26 -12.03
CA ILE A 151 -6.62 4.10 -11.81
C ILE A 151 -5.20 4.41 -12.31
N GLN A 152 -5.06 5.01 -13.48
CA GLN A 152 -3.75 5.38 -14.01
C GLN A 152 -3.07 6.44 -13.14
N ARG A 153 -3.81 7.45 -12.67
CA ARG A 153 -3.31 8.44 -11.71
C ARG A 153 -2.84 7.80 -10.41
N SER A 154 -3.58 6.84 -9.87
CA SER A 154 -3.19 6.12 -8.66
C SER A 154 -1.89 5.33 -8.87
N ARG A 155 -1.76 4.62 -10.00
CA ARG A 155 -0.52 3.90 -10.36
C ARG A 155 0.65 4.83 -10.63
N GLN A 156 0.40 6.01 -11.17
CA GLN A 156 1.45 6.99 -11.44
C GLN A 156 1.95 7.60 -10.12
N ALA A 157 1.03 7.95 -9.21
CA ALA A 157 1.42 8.42 -7.87
C ALA A 157 2.28 7.40 -7.12
N ASP A 158 1.95 6.11 -7.17
CA ASP A 158 2.80 5.06 -6.59
C ASP A 158 4.24 5.07 -7.15
N ARG A 159 4.42 5.38 -8.44
CA ARG A 159 5.74 5.45 -9.10
C ARG A 159 6.50 6.73 -8.73
N ASP A 160 5.79 7.85 -8.72
CA ASP A 160 6.38 9.16 -8.44
C ASP A 160 6.76 9.28 -6.96
N ASP A 161 5.95 8.68 -6.07
CA ASP A 161 6.10 8.80 -4.62
C ASP A 161 7.17 7.89 -4.05
N ILE A 162 7.52 6.76 -4.69
CA ILE A 162 8.22 5.68 -4.00
C ILE A 162 9.62 6.07 -3.50
N GLY A 163 10.36 6.86 -4.28
CA GLY A 163 11.66 7.39 -3.84
C GLY A 163 11.54 8.35 -2.66
N ILE A 164 10.47 9.16 -2.64
CA ILE A 164 10.19 10.09 -1.54
C ILE A 164 9.76 9.31 -0.28
N LYS A 165 8.92 8.28 -0.44
CA LYS A 165 8.50 7.40 0.66
C LYS A 165 9.69 6.67 1.30
N ASP A 166 10.66 6.21 0.52
CA ASP A 166 11.91 5.61 1.04
C ASP A 166 12.74 6.62 1.85
N ALA A 167 12.90 7.84 1.33
CA ALA A 167 13.60 8.92 2.05
C ALA A 167 12.88 9.35 3.34
N ILE A 168 11.54 9.37 3.34
CA ILE A 168 10.76 9.62 4.56
C ILE A 168 10.97 8.49 5.57
N CYS A 169 10.91 7.23 5.13
CA CYS A 169 11.22 6.08 5.97
C CYS A 169 12.62 6.19 6.57
N ALA A 170 13.60 6.72 5.83
CA ALA A 170 14.95 7.01 6.32
C ALA A 170 14.98 7.91 7.53
N MET A 171 14.37 9.07 7.40
CA MET A 171 14.37 10.09 8.44
C MET A 171 13.57 9.66 9.67
N LEU A 172 12.61 8.74 9.49
CA LEU A 172 11.83 8.16 10.58
C LEU A 172 12.47 6.90 11.21
N GLY A 173 13.62 6.45 10.71
CA GLY A 173 14.29 5.24 11.20
C GLY A 173 13.59 3.93 10.83
N ILE A 174 12.74 3.94 9.79
CA ILE A 174 12.05 2.76 9.26
C ILE A 174 12.98 2.09 8.25
N ARG A 175 13.54 0.94 8.65
CA ARG A 175 14.59 0.22 7.89
C ARG A 175 14.40 -1.29 7.81
N THR A 176 13.37 -1.80 8.44
CA THR A 176 13.03 -3.22 8.35
C THR A 176 11.83 -3.41 7.44
N THR A 177 11.95 -4.34 6.51
CA THR A 177 10.91 -4.75 5.58
C THR A 177 10.54 -6.22 5.79
N ALA A 178 9.34 -6.64 5.40
CA ALA A 178 9.01 -8.05 5.30
C ALA A 178 9.41 -8.60 3.92
N LEU A 179 9.64 -9.91 3.80
CA LEU A 179 9.68 -10.54 2.49
C LEU A 179 8.27 -10.58 1.90
N LYS A 180 8.10 -10.10 0.67
CA LYS A 180 6.82 -10.11 -0.05
C LYS A 180 6.31 -11.55 -0.19
N GLY A 181 5.04 -11.73 0.13
CA GLY A 181 4.40 -13.06 0.22
C GLY A 181 4.62 -13.79 1.55
N ASP A 182 5.56 -13.35 2.39
CA ASP A 182 5.77 -13.88 3.75
C ASP A 182 5.06 -13.03 4.81
N GLY A 183 5.05 -11.71 4.66
CA GLY A 183 4.43 -10.80 5.62
C GLY A 183 4.45 -9.32 5.24
N PHE A 184 4.08 -8.50 6.21
CA PHE A 184 4.29 -7.04 6.21
C PHE A 184 4.96 -6.61 7.52
N THR A 185 5.83 -5.61 7.45
CA THR A 185 6.19 -4.82 8.63
C THR A 185 5.28 -3.61 8.72
N ALA A 186 4.77 -3.33 9.92
CA ALA A 186 3.78 -2.30 10.16
C ALA A 186 4.28 -1.33 11.24
N TYR A 187 4.40 -0.05 10.87
CA TYR A 187 4.87 1.03 11.74
C TYR A 187 3.77 2.06 11.96
N LEU A 188 3.64 2.53 13.19
CA LEU A 188 2.80 3.66 13.56
C LEU A 188 3.71 4.85 13.94
N PRO A 189 4.11 5.69 12.98
CA PRO A 189 4.98 6.82 13.26
C PRO A 189 4.28 7.88 14.12
N ASN A 190 5.08 8.68 14.84
CA ASN A 190 4.57 9.89 15.45
C ASN A 190 4.07 10.86 14.35
N MET A 191 2.82 11.30 14.41
CA MET A 191 2.20 12.05 13.31
C MET A 191 2.77 13.45 13.10
N SER A 192 3.26 14.13 14.15
CA SER A 192 3.91 15.44 13.97
C SER A 192 5.28 15.29 13.34
N ALA A 193 6.04 14.27 13.74
CA ALA A 193 7.30 13.92 13.08
C ALA A 193 7.08 13.50 11.62
N PHE A 194 6.08 12.65 11.36
CA PHE A 194 5.73 12.20 10.02
C PHE A 194 5.38 13.36 9.08
N ALA A 195 4.50 14.28 9.50
CA ALA A 195 4.14 15.44 8.70
C ALA A 195 5.35 16.37 8.46
N SER A 196 6.17 16.60 9.50
CA SER A 196 7.37 17.44 9.38
C SER A 196 8.40 16.84 8.42
N VAL A 197 8.61 15.52 8.46
CA VAL A 197 9.53 14.82 7.57
C VAL A 197 9.03 14.87 6.12
N ILE A 198 7.73 14.69 5.87
CA ILE A 198 7.18 14.86 4.51
C ILE A 198 7.52 16.25 3.97
N ASP A 199 7.29 17.30 4.76
CA ASP A 199 7.54 18.68 4.34
C ASP A 199 9.04 18.92 4.07
N GLN A 200 9.92 18.36 4.91
CA GLN A 200 11.38 18.46 4.75
C GLN A 200 11.90 17.74 3.50
N VAL A 201 11.49 16.49 3.29
CA VAL A 201 11.95 15.68 2.15
C VAL A 201 11.42 16.26 0.84
N THR A 202 10.17 16.72 0.80
CA THR A 202 9.57 17.30 -0.42
C THR A 202 10.22 18.63 -0.82
N ALA A 203 10.84 19.34 0.13
CA ALA A 203 11.53 20.61 -0.12
C ALA A 203 12.95 20.44 -0.69
N GLN A 204 13.48 19.22 -0.75
CA GLN A 204 14.86 18.96 -1.16
C GLN A 204 14.93 17.92 -2.29
N PRO A 205 15.94 18.00 -3.18
CA PRO A 205 16.21 16.92 -4.13
C PRO A 205 16.54 15.62 -3.40
N LEU A 206 16.01 14.50 -3.90
CA LEU A 206 16.34 13.18 -3.35
C LEU A 206 17.80 12.84 -3.62
N THR A 207 18.43 12.19 -2.63
CA THR A 207 19.75 11.57 -2.81
C THR A 207 19.64 10.33 -3.68
N THR A 208 20.60 10.12 -4.57
CA THR A 208 20.62 8.95 -5.48
C THR A 208 21.26 7.71 -4.87
N THR A 209 21.76 7.77 -3.65
CA THR A 209 22.39 6.63 -2.98
C THR A 209 21.31 5.65 -2.55
N PRO A 210 21.39 4.36 -2.94
CA PRO A 210 20.44 3.35 -2.49
C PRO A 210 20.42 3.27 -0.96
N SER A 211 19.22 3.23 -0.38
CA SER A 211 19.05 3.03 1.05
C SER A 211 19.40 1.59 1.45
N GLU A 212 19.75 1.39 2.72
CA GLU A 212 20.00 0.06 3.29
C GLU A 212 18.77 -0.42 4.05
N TRP A 213 18.36 -1.67 3.81
CA TRP A 213 17.22 -2.32 4.43
C TRP A 213 17.57 -3.73 4.92
N VAL A 214 16.86 -4.17 5.95
CA VAL A 214 16.98 -5.52 6.53
C VAL A 214 15.61 -6.22 6.52
N PHE A 215 15.60 -7.55 6.38
CA PHE A 215 14.37 -8.33 6.31
C PHE A 215 13.95 -8.86 7.69
N HIS A 216 12.69 -8.71 8.05
CA HIS A 216 12.03 -9.55 9.06
C HIS A 216 11.22 -10.62 8.33
N VAL A 217 11.38 -11.88 8.72
CA VAL A 217 10.69 -13.02 8.09
C VAL A 217 10.04 -13.90 9.14
N SER A 218 9.05 -14.70 8.73
CA SER A 218 8.20 -15.49 9.63
C SER A 218 8.89 -16.71 10.25
N GLY A 219 9.99 -17.21 9.67
CA GLY A 219 10.68 -18.39 10.18
C GLY A 219 12.03 -18.69 9.51
N ASP A 220 12.75 -19.65 10.11
CA ASP A 220 14.13 -20.01 9.76
C ASP A 220 14.29 -20.50 8.31
N ASP A 221 13.26 -21.14 7.76
CA ASP A 221 13.28 -21.63 6.38
C ASP A 221 13.30 -20.49 5.36
N VAL A 222 12.59 -19.39 5.64
CA VAL A 222 12.61 -18.18 4.82
C VAL A 222 13.90 -17.40 5.08
N ALA A 223 14.31 -17.31 6.34
CA ALA A 223 15.56 -16.63 6.71
C ALA A 223 16.76 -17.24 5.98
N GLY A 224 16.83 -18.58 5.92
CA GLY A 224 17.86 -19.28 5.17
C GLY A 224 17.90 -18.93 3.68
N GLN A 225 16.74 -18.78 3.04
CA GLN A 225 16.66 -18.37 1.62
C GLN A 225 17.11 -16.92 1.41
N VAL A 226 16.70 -16.01 2.29
CA VAL A 226 17.08 -14.59 2.23
C VAL A 226 18.59 -14.42 2.45
N LEU A 227 19.15 -15.10 3.44
CA LEU A 227 20.60 -15.11 3.72
C LEU A 227 21.40 -15.73 2.57
N ALA A 228 20.93 -16.85 2.01
CA ALA A 228 21.58 -17.49 0.86
C ALA A 228 21.58 -16.60 -0.40
N ALA A 229 20.59 -15.72 -0.53
CA ALA A 229 20.55 -14.71 -1.59
C ALA A 229 21.45 -13.48 -1.31
N GLY A 230 22.14 -13.43 -0.16
CA GLY A 230 23.05 -12.36 0.22
C GLY A 230 22.40 -11.17 0.93
N ALA A 231 21.10 -11.25 1.22
CA ALA A 231 20.38 -10.23 1.98
C ALA A 231 20.51 -10.45 3.49
N GLN A 232 20.19 -9.43 4.27
CA GLN A 232 20.28 -9.46 5.73
C GLN A 232 18.92 -9.71 6.37
N VAL A 233 18.90 -10.49 7.44
CA VAL A 233 17.70 -10.77 8.25
C VAL A 233 17.91 -10.19 9.65
N VAL A 234 16.88 -9.55 10.20
CA VAL A 234 16.87 -9.06 11.58
C VAL A 234 16.83 -10.25 12.53
N THR A 235 17.76 -10.30 13.47
CA THR A 235 17.83 -11.32 14.52
C THR A 235 17.25 -10.85 15.84
N GLU A 236 17.05 -9.54 16.00
CA GLU A 236 16.54 -8.93 17.23
C GLU A 236 15.01 -8.89 17.26
N PRO A 237 14.39 -8.94 18.45
CA PRO A 237 12.96 -8.73 18.58
C PRO A 237 12.53 -7.37 18.02
N ALA A 238 11.40 -7.34 17.31
CA ALA A 238 10.84 -6.10 16.80
C ALA A 238 10.37 -5.19 17.95
N GLN A 239 10.96 -4.00 18.07
CA GLN A 239 10.61 -3.02 19.12
C GLN A 239 9.79 -1.84 18.58
N THR A 240 10.02 -1.46 17.33
CA THR A 240 9.45 -0.24 16.72
C THR A 240 8.38 -0.50 15.67
N TYR A 241 8.10 -1.78 15.39
CA TYR A 241 7.13 -2.23 14.39
C TYR A 241 6.51 -3.56 14.79
N ALA A 242 5.36 -3.87 14.19
CA ALA A 242 4.77 -5.20 14.22
C ALA A 242 5.09 -5.96 12.92
N PHE A 243 5.36 -7.26 13.02
CA PHE A 243 5.41 -8.15 11.86
C PHE A 243 4.06 -8.86 11.72
N ILE A 244 3.42 -8.70 10.56
CA ILE A 244 2.14 -9.32 10.22
C ILE A 244 2.44 -10.45 9.23
N SER A 245 2.46 -11.69 9.73
CA SER A 245 2.68 -12.88 8.90
C SER A 245 1.50 -13.13 7.96
N LEU A 246 1.79 -13.50 6.72
CA LEU A 246 0.81 -14.02 5.75
C LEU A 246 0.72 -15.55 5.77
N ARG A 247 1.62 -16.23 6.49
CA ARG A 247 1.46 -17.66 6.75
C ARG A 247 0.23 -17.87 7.64
N ALA A 248 -0.57 -18.88 7.31
CA ALA A 248 -1.65 -19.32 8.18
C ALA A 248 -1.06 -19.66 9.57
N ALA A 249 -1.70 -19.13 10.62
CA ALA A 249 -1.39 -19.46 12.00
C ALA A 249 -1.83 -20.89 12.34
#